data_AF-A0A2K3NJ09-F1
#
_entry.id   AF-A0A2K3NJ09-F1
#
_cell.length_a   1.000
_cell.length_b   1.000
_cell.length_c   1.000
_cell.angle_alpha   90.00
_cell.angle_beta   90.00
_cell.angle_gamma   90.00
#
_symmetry.space_group_name_H-M   'P 1'
#
loop_
_entity.id
_entity.type
_entity.pdbx_description
1 polymer ?
#
loop_
_entity_poly.entity_id
_entity_poly.type
_entity_poly.pdbx_seq_one_letter_code
_entity_poly.pdbx_strand_id
1 'polypeptide(L)'
;MTTIGAIWPLKNLMFQLKMSLSSNTLVQACTLCFPHVAHDVEYEASALHVALQIAVESGYAQVNFESDCQAVVIAITNSDVYVNELGVILTSCRSLISSNASYNLAFIRRQANRVTHNLS
;
A
#
# COMPACT_ATOMS: atom_id res chain seq x y z
N MET A 1 18.36 18.50 17.34
CA MET A 1 18.01 17.66 16.17
C MET A 1 17.49 16.35 16.71
N THR A 2 16.18 16.21 16.81
CA THR A 2 15.56 15.05 17.46
C THR A 2 15.03 14.15 16.36
N THR A 3 15.82 13.16 15.98
CA THR A 3 15.37 12.07 15.12
C THR A 3 14.52 11.15 15.97
N ILE A 4 13.22 11.10 15.72
CA ILE A 4 12.31 10.15 16.38
C ILE A 4 12.54 8.79 15.73
N GLY A 5 13.44 8.00 16.34
CA GLY A 5 13.69 6.60 16.02
C GLY A 5 12.55 5.74 16.55
N ALA A 6 11.76 5.23 15.64
CA ALA A 6 10.70 4.27 15.85
C ALA A 6 11.29 2.87 16.19
N ILE A 7 11.23 2.45 17.46
CA ILE A 7 11.65 1.12 17.98
C ILE A 7 10.51 0.11 17.77
N TRP A 8 10.46 -0.60 16.63
CA TRP A 8 9.32 -1.51 16.36
C TRP A 8 9.61 -2.93 16.89
N PRO A 9 8.75 -3.51 17.74
CA PRO A 9 8.93 -4.87 18.23
C PRO A 9 8.43 -5.91 17.21
N LEU A 10 9.06 -7.07 17.32
CA LEU A 10 8.97 -8.26 16.49
C LEU A 10 7.56 -8.89 16.43
N LYS A 11 7.24 -9.45 15.25
CA LYS A 11 6.20 -10.45 14.96
C LYS A 11 4.74 -10.02 15.13
N ASN A 12 4.20 -9.30 14.15
CA ASN A 12 2.80 -9.38 13.69
C ASN A 12 2.77 -8.81 12.26
N LEU A 13 1.87 -9.31 11.40
CA LEU A 13 1.69 -8.91 9.99
C LEU A 13 1.71 -7.38 9.84
N MET A 14 2.88 -6.82 9.54
CA MET A 14 3.11 -5.39 9.51
C MET A 14 3.16 -4.98 8.04
N PHE A 15 2.03 -4.51 7.52
CA PHE A 15 1.91 -4.08 6.13
C PHE A 15 2.36 -2.63 6.01
N GLN A 16 3.34 -2.36 5.14
CA GLN A 16 3.88 -1.03 4.92
C GLN A 16 3.50 -0.56 3.52
N LEU A 17 2.51 0.33 3.46
CA LEU A 17 2.17 1.03 2.24
C LEU A 17 2.63 2.49 2.34
N LYS A 18 3.33 2.93 1.30
CA LYS A 18 3.93 4.26 1.23
C LYS A 18 3.22 5.10 0.18
N MET A 19 2.76 6.28 0.59
CA MET A 19 2.19 7.30 -0.30
C MET A 19 3.17 8.46 -0.43
N SER A 20 3.54 8.79 -1.66
CA SER A 20 4.40 9.93 -1.95
C SER A 20 3.82 10.80 -3.05
N LEU A 21 4.09 12.11 -2.97
CA LEU A 21 3.79 13.05 -4.05
C LEU A 21 4.78 12.86 -5.20
N SER A 22 4.49 13.49 -6.34
CA SER A 22 5.38 13.52 -7.50
C SER A 22 6.78 14.10 -7.21
N SER A 23 6.92 14.89 -6.15
CA SER A 23 8.20 15.41 -5.65
C SER A 23 9.01 14.39 -4.84
N ASN A 24 8.56 13.14 -4.75
CA ASN A 24 9.08 12.11 -3.84
C ASN A 24 8.97 12.49 -2.35
N THR A 25 8.16 13.50 -2.02
CA THR A 25 7.86 13.83 -0.63
C THR A 25 6.93 12.78 -0.04
N LEU A 26 7.38 12.08 1.00
CA LEU A 26 6.54 11.17 1.77
C LEU A 26 5.42 11.99 2.44
N VAL A 27 4.18 11.72 2.08
CA VAL A 27 3.02 12.37 2.70
C VAL A 27 2.43 11.50 3.78
N GLN A 28 2.46 10.18 3.60
CA GLN A 28 1.89 9.26 4.58
C GLN A 28 2.48 7.86 4.42
N ALA A 29 2.71 7.21 5.56
CA ALA A 29 2.96 5.79 5.65
C ALA A 29 1.87 5.20 6.56
N CYS A 30 1.14 4.21 6.04
CA CYS A 30 0.09 3.55 6.80
C CYS A 30 0.55 2.16 7.19
N THR A 31 0.37 1.84 8.47
CA THR A 31 0.45 0.48 8.98
C THR A 31 -0.93 0.08 9.44
N LEU A 32 -1.52 -0.91 8.78
CA LEU A 32 -2.83 -1.43 9.14
C LEU A 32 -2.66 -2.79 9.81
N CYS A 33 -3.27 -2.94 10.99
CA CYS A 33 -3.35 -4.20 11.71
C CYS A 33 -4.76 -4.76 11.51
N PHE A 34 -4.85 -5.93 10.92
CA PHE A 34 -6.13 -6.60 10.73
C PHE A 34 -6.29 -7.76 11.73
N PRO A 35 -7.44 -7.88 12.42
CA PRO A 35 -7.63 -8.85 13.51
C PRO A 35 -8.01 -10.27 13.06
N HIS A 36 -8.06 -10.56 11.75
CA HIS A 36 -8.56 -11.83 11.20
C HIS A 36 -7.44 -12.66 10.54
N VAL A 37 -7.75 -13.88 10.06
CA VAL A 37 -6.83 -14.72 9.26
C VAL A 37 -7.29 -14.67 7.80
N ALA A 38 -7.11 -13.53 7.13
CA ALA A 38 -7.26 -13.42 5.68
C ALA A 38 -5.94 -13.80 4.98
N HIS A 39 -6.00 -14.16 3.70
CA HIS A 39 -4.79 -14.42 2.92
C HIS A 39 -3.99 -13.13 2.73
N ASP A 40 -2.65 -13.18 2.77
CA ASP A 40 -1.75 -12.01 2.71
C ASP A 40 -2.11 -10.98 1.61
N VAL A 41 -2.68 -11.44 0.49
CA VAL A 41 -3.11 -10.61 -0.65
C VAL A 41 -4.35 -9.76 -0.33
N GLU A 42 -5.31 -10.27 0.44
CA GLU A 42 -6.53 -9.56 0.83
C GLU A 42 -6.21 -8.37 1.74
N TYR A 43 -5.24 -8.52 2.63
CA TYR A 43 -4.80 -7.43 3.49
C TYR A 43 -4.07 -6.35 2.74
N GLU A 44 -3.18 -6.72 1.84
CA GLU A 44 -2.45 -5.78 1.00
C GLU A 44 -3.38 -5.02 0.06
N ALA A 45 -4.38 -5.71 -0.51
CA ALA A 45 -5.41 -5.07 -1.33
C ALA A 45 -6.29 -4.12 -0.50
N SER A 46 -6.66 -4.51 0.72
CA SER A 46 -7.43 -3.66 1.64
C SER A 46 -6.64 -2.42 2.07
N ALA A 47 -5.35 -2.58 2.34
CA ALA A 47 -4.48 -1.47 2.70
C ALA A 47 -4.30 -0.48 1.55
N LEU A 48 -4.14 -0.98 0.33
CA LEU A 48 -4.12 -0.16 -0.87
C LEU A 48 -5.45 0.59 -1.06
N HIS A 49 -6.58 -0.08 -0.84
CA HIS A 49 -7.90 0.55 -0.94
C HIS A 49 -8.04 1.74 0.02
N VAL A 50 -7.70 1.55 1.29
CA VAL A 50 -7.73 2.63 2.30
C VAL A 50 -6.81 3.78 1.91
N ALA A 51 -5.60 3.49 1.43
CA ALA A 51 -4.67 4.52 0.99
C ALA A 51 -5.20 5.34 -0.20
N LEU A 52 -5.82 4.68 -1.17
CA LEU A 52 -6.47 5.34 -2.30
C LEU A 52 -7.63 6.24 -1.83
N GLN A 53 -8.46 5.77 -0.90
CA GLN A 53 -9.54 6.57 -0.32
C GLN A 53 -8.99 7.82 0.38
N ILE A 54 -7.96 7.67 1.21
CA ILE A 54 -7.31 8.80 1.89
C ILE A 54 -6.77 9.80 0.87
N ALA A 55 -6.15 9.33 -0.22
CA ALA A 55 -5.61 10.22 -1.23
C ALA A 55 -6.69 11.05 -1.93
N VAL A 56 -7.81 10.41 -2.26
CA VAL A 56 -8.98 11.07 -2.86
C VAL A 56 -9.62 12.05 -1.87
N GLU A 57 -9.88 11.63 -0.64
CA GLU A 57 -10.49 12.47 0.40
C GLU A 57 -9.61 13.67 0.78
N SER A 58 -8.29 13.51 0.72
CA SER A 58 -7.31 14.57 0.97
C SER A 58 -7.10 15.50 -0.24
N GLY A 59 -7.72 15.20 -1.39
CA GLY A 59 -7.62 16.00 -2.61
C GLY A 59 -6.24 15.94 -3.30
N TYR A 60 -5.47 14.87 -3.08
CA TYR A 60 -4.19 14.72 -3.77
C TYR A 60 -4.41 14.41 -5.25
N ALA A 61 -3.96 15.31 -6.12
CA ALA A 61 -4.09 15.18 -7.57
C ALA A 61 -3.11 14.17 -8.18
N GLN A 62 -1.96 13.90 -7.54
CA GLN A 62 -0.92 13.00 -8.05
C GLN A 62 -0.23 12.28 -6.89
N VAL A 63 -0.30 10.95 -6.89
CA VAL A 63 0.23 10.11 -5.80
C VAL A 63 0.87 8.85 -6.38
N ASN A 64 2.04 8.50 -5.86
CA ASN A 64 2.70 7.23 -6.10
C ASN A 64 2.47 6.32 -4.89
N PHE A 65 1.84 5.18 -5.13
CA PHE A 65 1.58 4.11 -4.18
C PHE A 65 2.61 3.00 -4.37
N GLU A 66 3.27 2.60 -3.30
CA GLU A 66 4.26 1.52 -3.31
C GLU A 66 3.78 0.38 -2.41
N SER A 67 3.71 -0.84 -2.95
CA SER A 67 3.40 -2.06 -2.21
C SER A 67 4.54 -3.07 -2.34
N ASP A 68 4.82 -3.81 -1.26
CA ASP A 68 5.77 -4.92 -1.25
C ASP A 68 5.14 -6.29 -1.56
N CYS A 69 3.86 -6.29 -1.96
CA CYS A 69 3.10 -7.46 -2.36
C CYS A 69 2.94 -7.52 -3.88
N GLN A 70 3.80 -8.28 -4.54
CA GLN A 70 3.77 -8.42 -6.00
C GLN A 70 2.44 -8.96 -6.51
N ALA A 71 1.80 -9.86 -5.74
CA ALA A 71 0.51 -10.45 -6.10
C ALA A 71 -0.59 -9.39 -6.23
N VAL A 72 -0.65 -8.40 -5.32
CA VAL A 72 -1.63 -7.30 -5.41
C VAL A 72 -1.33 -6.41 -6.62
N VAL A 73 -0.07 -6.04 -6.83
CA VAL A 73 0.31 -5.19 -7.98
C VAL A 73 -0.06 -5.87 -9.30
N ILE A 74 0.22 -7.18 -9.43
CA ILE A 74 -0.19 -7.98 -10.60
C ILE A 74 -1.71 -8.03 -10.73
N ALA A 75 -2.45 -8.32 -9.64
CA ALA A 75 -3.90 -8.45 -9.68
C ALA A 75 -4.61 -7.14 -10.07
N ILE A 76 -4.08 -5.99 -9.66
CA ILE A 76 -4.56 -4.67 -10.09
C ILE A 76 -4.24 -4.42 -11.57
N THR A 77 -3.03 -4.78 -12.01
CA THR A 77 -2.54 -4.48 -13.37
C THR A 77 -3.17 -5.37 -14.44
N ASN A 78 -3.30 -6.67 -14.18
CA ASN A 78 -3.70 -7.66 -15.19
C ASN A 78 -5.21 -7.73 -15.45
N SER A 79 -6.02 -6.93 -14.75
CA SER A 79 -7.49 -6.92 -14.88
C SER A 79 -8.13 -8.30 -14.66
N ASP A 80 -7.47 -9.19 -13.93
CA ASP A 80 -8.00 -10.51 -13.60
C ASP A 80 -9.31 -10.36 -12.81
N VAL A 81 -10.31 -11.13 -13.21
CA VAL A 81 -11.65 -11.12 -12.60
C VAL A 81 -11.69 -12.15 -11.48
N TYR A 82 -11.67 -11.65 -10.25
CA TYR A 82 -11.91 -12.46 -9.06
C TYR A 82 -13.38 -12.30 -8.63
N VAL A 83 -14.07 -13.41 -8.31
CA VAL A 83 -15.50 -13.45 -7.92
C VAL A 83 -15.71 -13.59 -6.41
N ASN A 84 -14.71 -13.19 -5.61
CA ASN A 84 -14.72 -13.22 -4.15
C ASN A 84 -14.56 -11.80 -3.54
N GLU A 85 -14.50 -11.70 -2.22
CA GLU A 85 -14.31 -10.41 -1.51
C GLU A 85 -13.06 -9.66 -1.98
N LEU A 86 -11.95 -10.37 -2.20
CA LEU A 86 -10.75 -9.81 -2.82
C LEU A 86 -11.06 -9.15 -4.17
N GLY A 87 -11.88 -9.77 -5.00
CA GLY A 87 -12.29 -9.23 -6.29
C GLY A 87 -13.08 -7.92 -6.20
N VAL A 88 -13.92 -7.77 -5.18
CA VAL A 88 -14.62 -6.51 -4.90
C VAL A 88 -13.61 -5.42 -4.55
N ILE A 89 -12.67 -5.71 -3.65
CA ILE A 89 -11.62 -4.76 -3.22
C ILE A 89 -10.74 -4.35 -4.39
N LEU A 90 -10.24 -5.32 -5.17
CA LEU A 90 -9.40 -5.07 -6.34
C LEU A 90 -10.12 -4.22 -7.39
N THR A 91 -11.43 -4.45 -7.58
CA THR A 91 -12.25 -3.67 -8.52
C THR A 91 -12.41 -2.22 -8.05
N SER A 92 -12.65 -2.00 -6.76
CA SER A 92 -12.67 -0.64 -6.18
C SER A 92 -11.32 0.06 -6.34
N CYS A 93 -10.21 -0.62 -6.03
CA CYS A 93 -8.86 -0.07 -6.22
C CYS A 93 -8.58 0.31 -7.68
N ARG A 94 -8.90 -0.59 -8.64
CA ARG A 94 -8.77 -0.31 -10.07
C ARG A 94 -9.61 0.89 -10.48
N SER A 95 -10.85 0.99 -10.01
CA SER A 95 -11.72 2.13 -10.29
C SER A 95 -11.09 3.45 -9.82
N LEU A 96 -10.58 3.50 -8.58
CA LEU A 96 -9.96 4.70 -8.02
C LEU A 96 -8.66 5.10 -8.74
N ILE A 97 -7.85 4.12 -9.15
CA ILE A 97 -6.64 4.38 -9.94
C ILE A 97 -7.02 4.87 -11.35
N SER A 98 -7.99 4.22 -12.00
CA SER A 98 -8.40 4.57 -13.37
C SER A 98 -9.10 5.94 -13.46
N SER A 99 -9.83 6.35 -12.42
CA SER A 99 -10.45 7.68 -12.36
C SER A 99 -9.45 8.80 -12.08
N ASN A 100 -8.23 8.46 -11.64
CA ASN A 100 -7.17 9.40 -11.33
C ASN A 100 -5.91 9.03 -12.13
N ALA A 101 -5.82 9.50 -13.39
CA ALA A 101 -4.72 9.17 -14.32
C ALA A 101 -3.30 9.48 -13.80
N SER A 102 -3.19 10.31 -12.77
CA SER A 102 -1.93 10.68 -12.11
C SER A 102 -1.58 9.78 -10.91
N TYR A 103 -2.37 8.74 -10.64
CA TYR A 103 -2.09 7.76 -9.58
C TYR A 103 -1.29 6.61 -10.17
N ASN A 104 -0.14 6.32 -9.55
CA ASN A 104 0.75 5.26 -9.99
C ASN A 104 0.88 4.20 -8.89
N LEU A 105 0.78 2.92 -9.25
CA LEU A 105 1.03 1.80 -8.34
C LEU A 105 2.32 1.08 -8.77
N ALA A 106 3.26 0.91 -7.84
CA ALA A 106 4.52 0.21 -8.08
C ALA A 106 4.80 -0.87 -7.04
N PHE A 107 5.42 -1.96 -7.51
CA PHE A 107 5.96 -2.99 -6.62
C PHE A 107 7.37 -2.61 -6.14
N ILE A 108 7.60 -2.67 -4.83
CA ILE A 108 8.92 -2.48 -4.23
C ILE A 108 9.40 -3.76 -3.53
N ARG A 109 10.65 -4.17 -3.76
CA ARG A 109 11.20 -5.35 -3.08
C ARG A 109 11.47 -5.03 -1.61
N ARG A 110 10.98 -5.85 -0.68
CA ARG A 110 11.23 -5.78 0.79
C ARG A 110 12.68 -5.54 1.19
N GLN A 111 13.67 -5.89 0.36
CA GLN A 111 15.08 -5.61 0.67
C GLN A 111 15.38 -4.10 0.77
N ALA A 112 14.60 -3.23 0.11
CA ALA A 112 14.66 -1.78 0.30
C ALA A 112 14.10 -1.34 1.68
N ASN A 113 13.09 -2.04 2.21
CA ASN A 113 12.59 -1.87 3.58
C ASN A 113 13.47 -2.54 4.65
N ARG A 114 14.46 -3.34 4.23
CA ARG A 114 15.38 -4.06 5.14
C ARG A 114 16.55 -3.19 5.60
N VAL A 115 16.77 -2.01 5.01
CA VAL A 115 17.79 -1.05 5.45
C VAL A 115 17.47 -0.48 6.84
N THR A 116 16.22 -0.54 7.27
CA THR A 116 15.80 -0.20 8.64
C THR A 116 15.81 -1.40 9.60
N HIS A 117 16.36 -2.55 9.17
CA HIS A 117 16.43 -3.79 9.96
C HIS A 117 17.86 -4.21 10.33
N ASN A 118 18.89 -3.45 9.89
CA ASN A 118 20.31 -3.73 10.17
C ASN A 118 20.95 -2.75 11.19
N LEU A 119 20.15 -1.99 11.93
CA LEU A 119 20.65 -1.33 13.15
C LEU A 119 20.12 -2.08 14.37
N SER A 120 20.61 -3.31 14.52
CA SER A 120 20.68 -4.01 15.81
C SER A 120 21.98 -3.67 16.50
#